data_AF-F3CAG7-F1
#
_entry.id   AF-F3CAG7-F1
#
_cell.length_a   1.000
_cell.length_b   1.000
_cell.length_c   1.000
_cell.angle_alpha   90.00
_cell.angle_beta   90.00
_cell.angle_gamma   90.00
#
_symmetry.space_group_name_H-M   'P 1'
#
loop_
_entity.id
_entity.type
_entity.pdbx_description
1 polymer ?
#
loop_
_entity_poly.entity_id
_entity_poly.type
_entity_poly.pdbx_seq_one_letter_code
_entity_poly.pdbx_strand_id
1 'polypeptide(L)'
;RLEPRWRAIYGDAVKYNGTVLEADTGCGLLRAIDAATAALEFPGVELPAITRERPHAISIRLRTTSLNDLRAILARNDVAHHEIRGHEIPDRVLVAPHAAGNVILDFVQSV
;
A
#
# COMPACT_ATOMS: atom_id res chain seq x y z
N ARG A 1 7.35 -17.76 8.15
CA ARG A 1 6.03 -17.13 8.42
C ARG A 1 6.23 -15.62 8.55
N LEU A 2 5.30 -14.79 8.09
CA LEU A 2 5.49 -13.34 7.95
C LEU A 2 5.32 -12.59 9.28
N GLU A 3 4.31 -12.93 10.06
CA GLU A 3 4.03 -12.27 11.35
C GLU A 3 5.25 -12.27 12.31
N PRO A 4 5.94 -13.39 12.58
CA PRO A 4 7.12 -13.34 13.47
C PRO A 4 8.23 -12.41 12.97
N ARG A 5 8.39 -12.30 11.64
CA ARG A 5 9.38 -11.39 11.03
C ARG A 5 8.98 -9.94 11.21
N TRP A 6 7.70 -9.62 11.03
CA TRP A 6 7.21 -8.27 11.25
C TRP A 6 7.26 -7.90 12.73
N ARG A 7 6.91 -8.82 13.64
CA ARG A 7 7.04 -8.59 15.10
C ARG A 7 8.48 -8.33 15.52
N ALA A 8 9.46 -8.97 14.86
CA ALA A 8 10.87 -8.69 15.11
C ALA A 8 11.31 -7.26 14.69
N ILE A 9 10.57 -6.60 13.79
CA ILE A 9 10.91 -5.26 13.27
C ILE A 9 10.04 -4.18 13.92
N TYR A 10 8.73 -4.41 13.99
CA TYR A 10 7.72 -3.43 14.42
C TYR A 10 7.11 -3.74 15.79
N GLY A 11 7.49 -4.85 16.44
CA GLY A 11 7.04 -5.21 17.78
C GLY A 11 5.53 -5.39 17.87
N ASP A 12 4.93 -4.75 18.87
CA ASP A 12 3.50 -4.82 19.17
C ASP A 12 2.61 -4.02 18.20
N ALA A 13 3.22 -3.23 17.30
CA ALA A 13 2.48 -2.56 16.23
C ALA A 13 1.93 -3.54 15.16
N VAL A 14 2.33 -4.82 15.22
CA VAL A 14 1.87 -5.87 14.33
C VAL A 14 0.60 -6.53 14.86
N LYS A 15 -0.45 -6.52 14.03
CA LYS A 15 -1.75 -7.10 14.37
C LYS A 15 -2.41 -7.73 13.15
N TYR A 16 -3.35 -8.63 13.41
CA TYR A 16 -4.30 -9.07 12.40
C TYR A 16 -5.55 -8.19 12.43
N ASN A 17 -6.02 -7.80 11.25
CA ASN A 17 -7.31 -7.18 11.03
C ASN A 17 -8.09 -8.07 10.04
N GLY A 18 -8.90 -8.98 10.58
CA GLY A 18 -9.45 -10.09 9.79
C GLY A 18 -8.33 -11.01 9.28
N THR A 19 -8.26 -11.20 7.95
CA THR A 19 -7.21 -11.99 7.29
C THR A 19 -5.96 -11.16 6.95
N VAL A 20 -6.00 -9.85 7.15
CA VAL A 20 -4.93 -8.92 6.80
C VAL A 20 -3.93 -8.83 7.96
N LEU A 21 -2.65 -9.06 7.67
CA LEU A 21 -1.59 -8.73 8.62
C LEU A 21 -1.18 -7.27 8.40
N GLU A 22 -1.24 -6.47 9.46
CA GLU A 22 -0.94 -5.05 9.44
C GLU A 22 0.23 -4.76 10.38
N ALA A 23 1.05 -3.76 10.02
CA ALA A 23 2.04 -3.16 10.90
C ALA A 23 2.01 -1.64 10.75
N ASP A 24 1.82 -0.93 11.86
CA ASP A 24 2.03 0.52 11.89
C ASP A 24 3.54 0.81 11.87
N THR A 25 3.98 1.56 10.87
CA THR A 25 5.38 1.93 10.65
C THR A 25 5.73 3.32 11.17
N GLY A 26 4.76 4.05 11.75
CA GLY A 26 4.88 5.47 12.12
C GLY A 26 4.72 6.44 10.93
N CYS A 27 5.05 5.99 9.71
CA CYS A 27 4.83 6.75 8.47
C CYS A 27 3.56 6.31 7.71
N GLY A 28 3.00 5.16 8.09
CA GLY A 28 1.89 4.55 7.39
C GLY A 28 1.62 3.13 7.86
N LEU A 29 0.62 2.51 7.23
CA LEU A 29 0.18 1.16 7.57
C LEU A 29 0.65 0.18 6.50
N LEU A 30 1.62 -0.67 6.86
CA LEU A 30 2.09 -1.76 6.02
C LEU A 30 1.10 -2.92 6.08
N ARG A 31 0.67 -3.44 4.92
CA ARG A 31 -0.38 -4.48 4.83
C ARG A 31 0.08 -5.65 3.97
N ALA A 32 -0.10 -6.86 4.51
CA ALA A 32 0.02 -8.10 3.77
C ALA A 32 -1.38 -8.73 3.66
N ILE A 33 -1.85 -8.79 2.41
CA ILE A 33 -3.16 -9.32 2.02
C ILE A 33 -2.95 -10.42 0.98
N ASP A 34 -3.94 -11.29 0.79
CA ASP A 34 -3.92 -12.25 -0.31
C ASP A 34 -4.17 -11.56 -1.66
N ALA A 35 -3.75 -12.22 -2.74
CA ALA A 35 -3.83 -11.66 -4.10
C ALA A 35 -5.27 -11.40 -4.58
N ALA A 36 -6.25 -12.20 -4.14
CA ALA A 36 -7.64 -12.02 -4.55
C ALA A 36 -8.21 -10.74 -3.92
N THR A 37 -7.97 -10.54 -2.63
CA THR A 37 -8.32 -9.31 -1.92
C THR A 37 -7.60 -8.09 -2.51
N ALA A 38 -6.32 -8.23 -2.85
CA ALA A 38 -5.54 -7.17 -3.49
C ALA A 38 -6.10 -6.75 -4.85
N ALA A 39 -6.50 -7.70 -5.68
CA ALA A 39 -7.08 -7.42 -6.99
C ALA A 39 -8.41 -6.63 -6.89
N LEU A 40 -9.18 -6.86 -5.83
CA LEU A 40 -10.41 -6.12 -5.55
C LEU A 40 -10.13 -4.72 -5.01
N GLU A 41 -9.14 -4.56 -4.12
CA GLU A 41 -8.82 -3.28 -3.46
C GLU A 41 -8.02 -2.31 -4.35
N PHE A 42 -7.28 -2.84 -5.32
CA PHE A 42 -6.39 -2.10 -6.23
C PHE A 42 -6.70 -2.42 -7.71
N PRO A 43 -7.91 -2.10 -8.20
CA PRO A 43 -8.31 -2.46 -9.56
C PRO A 43 -7.42 -1.76 -10.60
N GLY A 44 -6.93 -2.52 -11.56
CA GLY A 44 -6.11 -2.02 -12.67
C GLY A 44 -4.66 -1.68 -12.30
N VAL A 45 -4.23 -1.96 -11.07
CA VAL A 45 -2.82 -1.83 -10.64
C VAL A 45 -2.18 -3.22 -10.67
N GLU A 46 -0.97 -3.31 -11.22
CA GLU A 46 -0.21 -4.57 -11.14
C GLU A 46 0.06 -4.93 -9.67
N LEU A 47 -0.02 -6.22 -9.34
CA LEU A 47 0.30 -6.70 -8.00
C LEU A 47 1.81 -6.98 -7.88
N PRO A 48 2.39 -6.85 -6.67
CA PRO A 48 3.79 -7.22 -6.44
C PRO A 48 4.13 -8.62 -6.95
N ALA A 49 5.27 -8.73 -7.64
CA ALA A 49 5.77 -10.00 -8.14
C ALA A 49 6.18 -10.91 -6.98
N ILE A 50 5.65 -12.12 -6.97
CA ILE A 50 5.95 -13.17 -5.98
C ILE A 50 6.93 -14.14 -6.65
N THR A 51 8.23 -13.94 -6.45
CA THR A 51 9.27 -14.80 -7.06
C THR A 51 9.41 -16.17 -6.36
N ARG A 52 8.83 -16.32 -5.17
CA ARG A 52 8.68 -17.57 -4.41
C ARG A 52 7.42 -17.46 -3.57
N GLU A 53 6.68 -18.55 -3.33
CA GLU A 53 5.51 -18.63 -2.42
C GLU A 53 5.89 -18.27 -0.96
N ARG A 54 6.24 -17.02 -0.74
CA ARG A 54 6.54 -16.43 0.55
C ARG A 54 5.52 -15.31 0.73
N PRO A 55 4.99 -15.12 1.94
CA PRO A 55 4.12 -13.98 2.15
C PRO A 55 4.96 -12.71 2.02
N HIS A 56 4.53 -11.82 1.14
CA HIS A 56 5.14 -10.53 0.87
C HIS A 56 4.17 -9.40 1.26
N ALA A 57 4.72 -8.26 1.67
CA ALA A 57 3.91 -7.06 1.80
C ALA A 57 3.32 -6.71 0.44
N ILE A 58 2.04 -6.37 0.40
CA ILE A 58 1.36 -6.03 -0.85
C ILE A 58 1.26 -4.52 -1.00
N SER A 59 0.96 -3.81 0.10
CA SER A 59 0.80 -2.36 0.07
C SER A 59 1.31 -1.68 1.34
N ILE A 60 1.64 -0.40 1.21
CA ILE A 60 1.81 0.53 2.33
C ILE A 60 0.83 1.67 2.12
N ARG A 61 -0.09 1.85 3.06
CA ARG A 61 -0.97 3.03 3.07
C ARG A 61 -0.27 4.20 3.74
N LEU A 62 -0.05 5.27 2.98
CA LEU A 62 0.67 6.47 3.40
C LEU A 62 -0.31 7.64 3.51
N ARG A 63 -0.17 8.42 4.58
CA ARG A 63 -0.92 9.67 4.73
C ARG A 63 -0.15 10.80 4.04
N THR A 64 -0.86 11.59 3.24
CA THR A 64 -0.36 12.86 2.71
C THR A 64 -1.27 14.00 3.18
N THR A 65 -0.71 15.20 3.31
CA THR A 65 -1.46 16.43 3.59
C THR A 65 -2.23 16.93 2.37
N SER A 66 -1.78 16.57 1.16
CA SER A 66 -2.34 17.02 -0.11
C SER A 66 -2.13 15.99 -1.20
N LEU A 67 -3.21 15.41 -1.72
CA LEU A 67 -3.16 14.55 -2.90
C LEU A 67 -2.87 15.35 -4.18
N ASN A 68 -3.25 16.63 -4.22
CA ASN A 68 -2.94 17.49 -5.36
C ASN A 68 -1.44 17.73 -5.51
N ASP A 69 -0.77 18.05 -4.40
CA ASP A 69 0.69 18.23 -4.42
C ASP A 69 1.42 16.92 -4.71
N LEU A 70 0.91 15.80 -4.17
CA LEU A 70 1.43 14.48 -4.50
C LEU A 70 1.32 14.20 -6.01
N ARG A 71 0.16 14.42 -6.63
CA ARG A 71 -0.02 14.25 -8.09
C ARG A 71 0.98 15.11 -8.86
N ALA A 72 1.16 16.37 -8.46
CA ALA A 72 2.11 17.27 -9.11
C ALA A 72 3.57 16.77 -8.97
N ILE A 73 3.93 16.21 -7.82
CA ILE A 73 5.25 15.61 -7.60
C ILE A 73 5.42 14.37 -8.48
N LEU A 74 4.45 13.45 -8.50
CA LEU A 74 4.54 12.24 -9.30
C LEU A 74 4.63 12.56 -10.80
N ALA A 75 3.78 13.45 -11.30
CA ALA A 75 3.80 13.90 -12.69
C ALA A 75 5.12 14.59 -13.06
N ARG A 76 5.66 15.45 -12.19
CA ARG A 76 6.96 16.12 -12.43
C ARG A 76 8.11 15.13 -12.57
N ASN A 77 8.03 13.99 -11.88
CA ASN A 77 9.09 12.97 -11.88
C ASN A 77 8.78 11.79 -12.81
N ASP A 78 7.78 11.92 -13.70
CA ASP A 78 7.36 10.87 -14.63
C ASP A 78 7.05 9.52 -13.94
N VAL A 79 6.47 9.60 -12.73
CA VAL A 79 6.05 8.42 -11.97
C VAL A 79 4.60 8.10 -12.31
N ALA A 80 4.42 7.01 -13.06
CA ALA A 80 3.10 6.47 -13.37
C ALA A 80 2.33 6.15 -12.07
N HIS A 81 1.07 6.59 -12.01
CA HIS A 81 0.20 6.39 -10.87
C HIS A 81 -1.25 6.20 -11.31
N HIS A 82 -2.02 5.51 -10.48
CA HIS A 82 -3.44 5.30 -10.67
C HIS A 82 -4.24 6.10 -9.65
N GLU A 83 -5.37 6.65 -10.08
CA GLU A 83 -6.28 7.37 -9.19
C GLU A 83 -7.53 6.55 -8.94
N ILE A 84 -7.88 6.39 -7.67
CA ILE A 84 -9.20 5.93 -7.28
C ILE A 84 -9.93 7.14 -6.72
N ARG A 85 -10.97 7.55 -7.44
CA ARG A 85 -11.87 8.64 -7.03
C ARG A 85 -13.22 8.04 -6.69
N GLY A 86 -13.71 8.33 -5.49
CA GLY A 86 -14.96 7.80 -5.01
C GLY A 86 -15.80 8.86 -4.33
N HIS A 87 -17.12 8.76 -4.52
CA HIS A 87 -18.05 9.62 -3.80
C HIS A 87 -18.23 9.17 -2.34
N GLU A 88 -18.13 7.86 -2.07
CA GLU A 88 -18.32 7.25 -0.75
C GLU A 88 -17.02 6.69 -0.12
N ILE A 89 -15.93 6.64 -0.89
CA ILE A 89 -14.61 6.25 -0.42
C ILE A 89 -13.65 7.43 -0.56
N PRO A 90 -12.68 7.61 0.35
CA PRO A 90 -11.68 8.65 0.20
C PRO A 90 -10.93 8.53 -1.12
N ASP A 91 -10.58 9.66 -1.72
CA ASP A 91 -9.67 9.70 -2.87
C ASP A 91 -8.33 9.04 -2.53
N ARG A 92 -7.80 8.27 -3.48
CA ARG A 92 -6.51 7.58 -3.35
C ARG A 92 -5.66 7.82 -4.58
N VAL A 93 -4.36 7.90 -4.37
CA VAL A 93 -3.35 7.85 -5.43
C VAL A 93 -2.48 6.63 -5.17
N LEU A 94 -2.41 5.74 -6.17
CA LEU A 94 -1.68 4.48 -6.09
C LEU A 94 -0.45 4.52 -6.98
N VAL A 95 0.71 4.12 -6.44
CA VAL A 95 1.93 3.91 -7.23
C VAL A 95 2.18 2.42 -7.36
N ALA A 96 2.39 1.99 -8.60
CA ALA A 96 2.57 0.59 -8.94
C ALA A 96 3.90 0.01 -8.40
N PRO A 97 3.94 -1.30 -8.09
CA PRO A 97 5.12 -2.01 -7.61
C PRO A 97 6.40 -1.78 -8.42
N HIS A 98 6.34 -1.71 -9.75
CA HIS A 98 7.51 -1.46 -10.59
C HIS A 98 8.22 -0.14 -10.25
N ALA A 99 7.47 0.88 -9.80
CA ALA A 99 7.99 2.20 -9.45
C ALA A 99 8.30 2.34 -7.95
N ALA A 100 7.87 1.38 -7.14
CA ALA A 100 7.90 1.45 -5.67
C ALA A 100 8.66 0.29 -5.00
N GLY A 101 9.51 -0.43 -5.73
CA GLY A 101 10.34 -1.47 -5.14
C GLY A 101 9.56 -2.73 -4.73
N ASN A 102 8.60 -3.13 -5.56
CA ASN A 102 7.77 -4.32 -5.38
C ASN A 102 6.75 -4.23 -4.22
N VAL A 103 6.21 -3.04 -3.96
CA VAL A 103 5.05 -2.80 -3.07
C VAL A 103 4.15 -1.73 -3.68
N ILE A 104 2.84 -1.81 -3.48
CA ILE A 104 1.92 -0.73 -3.87
C ILE A 104 2.01 0.39 -2.83
N LEU A 105 2.31 1.62 -3.24
CA LEU A 105 2.13 2.78 -2.36
C LEU A 105 0.70 3.29 -2.51
N ASP A 106 -0.05 3.31 -1.42
CA ASP A 106 -1.45 3.68 -1.35
C ASP A 106 -1.60 5.01 -0.59
N PHE A 107 -1.61 6.13 -1.30
CA PHE A 107 -1.70 7.44 -0.67
C PHE A 107 -3.14 7.85 -0.42
N VAL A 108 -3.42 8.27 0.81
CA VAL A 108 -4.69 8.85 1.22
C VAL A 108 -4.46 10.23 1.81
N GLN A 109 -5.37 11.17 1.55
CA GLN A 109 -5.32 12.46 2.23
C GLN A 109 -5.85 12.30 3.65
N SER A 110 -5.11 12.79 4.64
CA SER A 110 -5.65 13.02 5.98
C SER A 110 -5.92 14.51 6.16
N VAL A 111 -7.06 14.83 6.76
CA VAL A 111 -7.40 16.20 7.19
C VAL A 111 -6.67 16.51 8.49
#